data_AF-A0A9W6VNJ0-F1
#
_entry.id   AF-A0A9W6VNJ0-F1
#
_cell.length_a   1.000
_cell.length_b   1.000
_cell.length_c   1.000
_cell.angle_alpha   90.00
_cell.angle_beta   90.00
_cell.angle_gamma   90.00
#
_symmetry.space_group_name_H-M   'P 1'
#
loop_
_entity.id
_entity.type
_entity.pdbx_description
1 polymer ?
#
loop_
_entity_poly.entity_id
_entity_poly.type
_entity_poly.pdbx_seq_one_letter_code
_entity_poly.pdbx_strand_id
1 'polypeptide(L)'
;MKGDAEASPLPAEVAAGLAEVASGFAHEVGGPITLAELLEVLGWAVPANSEATDGTFPQPLTYQVTLAGGRPYAGGRPSRVPELNDAVFVDAGEWQTALAERLSAVSGVPVTPQRFAEALLRVLRSGCVPLADVQGADLGGLTAEVPEKRIPRPRPGDVLAIPAREGGHHLALVLTRNRFGTALGLFEGRSPYGRLGPDLRARSRRHPVYTEESQIKNGTWAVVGHDESLLALFPADPPIYHRPDAWPGIVDTGEFGAAETADGSLRFIDADEAREVGLQDGTYRSTHVASFLQKVLDDGGVSRS
;
A
#
# COMPACT_ATOMS: atom_id res chain seq x y z
N MET A 1 40.64 -1.13 -13.98
CA MET A 1 40.53 -1.22 -12.51
C MET A 1 39.05 -1.09 -12.15
N LYS A 2 38.38 -2.22 -11.90
CA LYS A 2 37.09 -2.22 -11.19
C LYS A 2 37.44 -1.97 -9.73
N GLY A 3 37.11 -0.79 -9.21
CA GLY A 3 37.21 -0.54 -7.78
C GLY A 3 36.14 -1.37 -7.11
N ASP A 4 36.54 -2.38 -6.33
CA ASP A 4 35.70 -2.97 -5.31
C ASP A 4 35.37 -1.85 -4.33
N ALA A 5 34.19 -1.25 -4.47
CA ALA A 5 33.61 -0.46 -3.41
C ALA A 5 33.35 -1.43 -2.27
N GLU A 6 34.27 -1.46 -1.30
CA GLU A 6 34.08 -2.15 -0.02
C GLU A 6 32.68 -1.81 0.48
N ALA A 7 31.81 -2.81 0.48
CA ALA A 7 30.45 -2.66 0.95
C ALA A 7 30.52 -2.28 2.41
N SER A 8 30.22 -1.02 2.70
CA SER A 8 30.09 -0.51 4.07
C SER A 8 29.26 -1.52 4.88
N PRO A 9 29.76 -1.98 6.05
CA PRO A 9 29.10 -3.03 6.81
C PRO A 9 27.67 -2.62 7.09
N LEU A 10 26.75 -3.57 6.89
CA LEU A 10 25.38 -3.31 7.29
C LEU A 10 25.36 -3.05 8.81
N PRO A 11 24.62 -2.04 9.27
CA PRO A 11 24.65 -1.62 10.67
C PRO A 11 24.05 -2.70 11.57
N ALA A 12 24.61 -2.87 12.77
CA ALA A 12 24.10 -3.82 13.76
C ALA A 12 22.62 -3.60 14.11
N GLU A 13 22.13 -2.36 13.98
CA GLU A 13 20.72 -1.98 14.17
C GLU A 13 19.78 -2.70 13.19
N VAL A 14 20.21 -2.90 11.94
CA VAL A 14 19.41 -3.60 10.93
C VAL A 14 19.30 -5.08 11.25
N ALA A 15 20.39 -5.68 11.75
CA ALA A 15 20.36 -7.05 12.24
C ALA A 15 19.46 -7.21 13.47
N ALA A 16 19.49 -6.23 14.39
CA ALA A 16 18.69 -6.24 15.61
C ALA A 16 17.18 -6.19 15.31
N GLY A 17 16.73 -5.28 14.44
CA GLY A 17 15.30 -5.18 14.10
C GLY A 17 14.76 -6.45 13.44
N LEU A 18 15.53 -7.11 12.58
CA LEU A 18 15.09 -8.37 11.96
C LEU A 18 15.05 -9.54 12.98
N ALA A 19 15.97 -9.54 13.96
CA ALA A 19 15.93 -10.49 15.06
C ALA A 19 14.73 -10.23 15.99
N GLU A 20 14.33 -8.97 16.18
CA GLU A 20 13.14 -8.58 16.93
C GLU A 20 11.87 -9.10 16.26
N VAL A 21 11.72 -8.94 14.94
CA VAL A 21 10.62 -9.53 14.15
C VAL A 21 10.54 -11.05 14.35
N ALA A 22 11.69 -11.75 14.27
CA ALA A 22 11.74 -13.20 14.49
C ALA A 22 11.35 -13.60 15.93
N SER A 23 11.73 -12.78 16.92
CA SER A 23 11.37 -12.99 18.32
C SER A 23 9.88 -12.72 18.58
N GLY A 24 9.32 -11.64 18.03
CA GLY A 24 7.91 -11.29 18.12
C GLY A 24 7.04 -12.38 17.51
N PHE A 25 7.40 -12.85 16.31
CA PHE A 25 6.77 -14.01 15.69
C PHE A 25 6.79 -15.23 16.63
N ALA A 26 7.97 -15.58 17.18
CA ALA A 26 8.10 -16.76 18.02
C ALA A 26 7.30 -16.68 19.33
N HIS A 27 7.17 -15.47 19.88
CA HIS A 27 6.33 -15.19 21.05
C HIS A 27 4.84 -15.45 20.76
N GLU A 28 4.37 -15.04 19.58
CA GLU A 28 2.96 -15.16 19.20
C GLU A 28 2.55 -16.58 18.82
N VAL A 29 3.33 -17.25 17.95
CA VAL A 29 2.95 -18.57 17.42
C VAL A 29 3.61 -19.75 18.14
N GLY A 30 4.34 -19.48 19.24
CA GLY A 30 4.90 -20.52 20.11
C GLY A 30 6.03 -21.35 19.51
N GLY A 31 6.87 -20.76 18.65
CA GLY A 31 8.04 -21.46 18.10
C GLY A 31 8.84 -20.65 17.07
N PRO A 32 10.05 -21.08 16.71
CA PRO A 32 10.93 -20.31 15.84
C PRO A 32 10.32 -20.11 14.44
N ILE A 33 10.67 -18.98 13.82
CA ILE A 33 10.27 -18.61 12.46
C ILE A 33 11.10 -19.40 11.43
N THR A 34 10.48 -19.85 10.35
CA THR A 34 11.21 -20.37 9.18
C THR A 34 11.64 -19.24 8.26
N LEU A 35 12.56 -19.50 7.32
CA LEU A 35 12.89 -18.51 6.30
C LEU A 35 11.65 -18.10 5.48
N ALA A 36 10.81 -19.06 5.08
CA ALA A 36 9.58 -18.77 4.31
C ALA A 36 8.65 -17.80 5.06
N GLU A 37 8.40 -18.04 6.34
CA GLU A 37 7.53 -17.20 7.17
C GLU A 37 8.13 -15.81 7.39
N LEU A 38 9.45 -15.71 7.62
CA LEU A 38 10.12 -14.42 7.77
C LEU A 38 9.96 -13.58 6.49
N LEU A 39 10.24 -14.18 5.33
CA LEU A 39 10.12 -13.48 4.05
C LEU A 39 8.67 -13.11 3.72
N GLU A 40 7.70 -13.89 4.16
CA GLU A 40 6.28 -13.55 4.01
C GLU A 40 5.89 -12.34 4.88
N VAL A 41 6.28 -12.32 6.17
CA VAL A 41 6.08 -11.14 7.03
C VAL A 41 6.71 -9.90 6.40
N LEU A 42 7.96 -10.01 5.95
CA LEU A 42 8.66 -8.91 5.31
C LEU A 42 7.97 -8.50 3.99
N GLY A 43 7.47 -9.45 3.21
CA GLY A 43 6.75 -9.18 1.97
C GLY A 43 5.50 -8.35 2.19
N TRP A 44 4.78 -8.55 3.29
CA TRP A 44 3.60 -7.75 3.66
C TRP A 44 3.96 -6.37 4.23
N ALA A 45 5.10 -6.28 4.92
CA ALA A 45 5.60 -5.09 5.59
C ALA A 45 6.55 -4.24 4.73
N VAL A 46 6.47 -4.36 3.41
CA VAL A 46 7.31 -3.59 2.46
C VAL A 46 7.26 -2.09 2.72
N PRO A 47 8.38 -1.37 2.54
CA PRO A 47 8.39 0.07 2.71
C PRO A 47 7.41 0.71 1.74
N ALA A 48 6.62 1.66 2.23
CA ALA A 48 5.73 2.44 1.38
C ALA A 48 6.55 3.15 0.30
N ASN A 49 5.95 3.31 -0.88
CA ASN A 49 6.59 4.02 -1.98
C ASN A 49 6.81 5.50 -1.61
N SER A 50 8.04 5.84 -1.22
CA SER A 50 8.49 7.18 -0.79
C SER A 50 9.65 7.67 -1.68
N GLU A 51 10.22 8.84 -1.36
CA GLU A 51 11.44 9.34 -2.01
C GLU A 51 12.65 8.39 -1.83
N ALA A 52 12.65 7.57 -0.76
CA ALA A 52 13.69 6.58 -0.53
C ALA A 52 13.58 5.34 -1.43
N THR A 53 12.44 5.14 -2.11
CA THR A 53 12.17 3.98 -2.96
C THR A 53 11.95 4.41 -4.41
N ASP A 54 12.25 3.54 -5.37
CA ASP A 54 12.04 3.83 -6.79
C ASP A 54 10.55 3.77 -7.22
N GLY A 55 9.66 3.46 -6.27
CA GLY A 55 8.23 3.34 -6.51
C GLY A 55 7.76 2.00 -7.04
N THR A 56 8.65 1.00 -7.11
CA THR A 56 8.34 -0.31 -7.71
C THR A 56 8.13 -1.42 -6.69
N PHE A 57 8.06 -1.11 -5.39
CA PHE A 57 7.73 -2.10 -4.37
C PHE A 57 6.26 -2.55 -4.51
N PRO A 58 6.01 -3.83 -4.88
CA PRO A 58 4.67 -4.40 -4.82
C PRO A 58 4.33 -4.73 -3.36
N GLN A 59 3.03 -4.77 -3.05
CA GLN A 59 2.54 -5.23 -1.75
C GLN A 59 1.54 -6.38 -1.98
N PRO A 60 1.83 -7.61 -1.51
CA PRO A 60 3.08 -8.02 -0.88
C PRO A 60 4.24 -8.12 -1.89
N LEU A 61 5.49 -7.98 -1.41
CA LEU A 61 6.69 -8.35 -2.17
C LEU A 61 7.02 -9.81 -1.94
N THR A 62 7.05 -10.58 -3.02
CA THR A 62 7.44 -11.99 -2.97
C THR A 62 8.95 -12.11 -3.16
N TYR A 63 9.57 -13.03 -2.44
CA TYR A 63 11.00 -13.31 -2.54
C TYR A 63 11.25 -14.73 -3.03
N GLN A 64 12.18 -14.88 -3.97
CA GLN A 64 12.73 -16.16 -4.38
C GLN A 64 14.09 -16.37 -3.71
N VAL A 65 14.26 -17.54 -3.11
CA VAL A 65 15.47 -17.90 -2.37
C VAL A 65 16.17 -19.05 -3.08
N THR A 66 17.48 -18.88 -3.28
CA THR A 66 18.36 -19.95 -3.71
C THR A 66 19.30 -20.29 -2.56
N LEU A 67 19.42 -21.55 -2.21
CA LEU A 67 20.40 -22.06 -1.25
C LEU A 67 21.79 -22.17 -1.88
N ALA A 68 22.81 -22.33 -1.04
CA ALA A 68 24.15 -22.71 -1.43
C ALA A 68 24.10 -23.98 -2.28
N GLY A 69 24.84 -23.97 -3.39
CA GLY A 69 24.77 -25.02 -4.41
C GLY A 69 23.64 -24.84 -5.44
N GLY A 70 22.92 -23.71 -5.43
CA GLY A 70 21.99 -23.35 -6.51
C GLY A 70 20.59 -24.00 -6.40
N ARG A 71 20.28 -24.65 -5.27
CA ARG A 71 18.97 -25.28 -5.06
C ARG A 71 17.92 -24.24 -4.67
N PRO A 72 16.72 -24.23 -5.27
CA PRO A 72 15.64 -23.38 -4.77
C PRO A 72 15.24 -23.83 -3.36
N TYR A 73 14.98 -22.88 -2.48
CA TYR A 73 14.41 -23.16 -1.16
C TYR A 73 12.88 -23.24 -1.27
N ALA A 74 12.29 -24.23 -0.62
CA ALA A 74 10.86 -24.38 -0.46
C ALA A 74 10.57 -24.67 1.01
N GLY A 75 9.66 -23.91 1.62
CA GLY A 75 9.26 -24.11 3.01
C GLY A 75 8.74 -25.53 3.24
N GLY A 76 9.22 -26.19 4.29
CA GLY A 76 8.85 -27.59 4.60
C GLY A 76 7.48 -27.76 5.26
N ARG A 77 6.78 -26.65 5.58
CA ARG A 77 5.48 -26.64 6.26
C ARG A 77 4.61 -25.48 5.79
N PRO A 78 3.27 -25.56 5.98
CA PRO A 78 2.40 -24.40 5.82
C PRO A 78 2.84 -23.23 6.70
N SER A 79 2.69 -22.01 6.18
CA SER A 79 3.00 -20.79 6.90
C SER A 79 2.03 -20.56 8.06
N ARG A 80 2.56 -20.11 9.20
CA ARG A 80 1.77 -19.67 10.36
C ARG A 80 1.57 -18.15 10.39
N VAL A 81 2.04 -17.43 9.37
CA VAL A 81 1.85 -15.96 9.28
C VAL A 81 0.39 -15.53 9.40
N PRO A 82 -0.62 -16.27 8.89
CA PRO A 82 -2.03 -15.91 9.10
C PRO A 82 -2.52 -15.95 10.56
N GLU A 83 -1.74 -16.53 11.48
CA GLU A 83 -2.06 -16.59 12.92
C GLU A 83 -1.53 -15.37 13.70
N LEU A 84 -0.71 -14.53 13.07
CA LEU A 84 -0.11 -13.34 13.70
C LEU A 84 -1.11 -12.21 13.86
N ASN A 85 -0.84 -11.34 14.83
CA ASN A 85 -1.49 -10.03 14.91
C ASN A 85 -0.68 -8.95 14.15
N ASP A 86 -1.22 -7.74 14.08
CA ASP A 86 -0.64 -6.63 13.30
C ASP A 86 0.71 -6.11 13.83
N ALA A 87 1.04 -6.33 15.11
CA ALA A 87 2.24 -5.78 15.75
C ALA A 87 3.53 -6.22 15.04
N VAL A 88 3.66 -7.51 14.72
CA VAL A 88 4.83 -8.04 14.01
C VAL A 88 5.01 -7.40 12.62
N PHE A 89 3.91 -7.04 11.94
CA PHE A 89 3.95 -6.36 10.65
C PHE A 89 4.30 -4.88 10.78
N VAL A 90 3.83 -4.21 11.84
CA VAL A 90 4.19 -2.83 12.16
C VAL A 90 5.70 -2.73 12.43
N ASP A 91 6.22 -3.57 13.33
CA ASP A 91 7.65 -3.59 13.68
C ASP A 91 8.52 -3.88 12.44
N ALA A 92 8.10 -4.86 11.63
CA ALA A 92 8.76 -5.16 10.36
C ALA A 92 8.72 -3.96 9.41
N GLY A 93 7.61 -3.22 9.33
CA GLY A 93 7.44 -2.07 8.44
C GLY A 93 8.32 -0.88 8.82
N GLU A 94 8.43 -0.58 10.11
CA GLU A 94 9.32 0.46 10.63
C GLU A 94 10.78 0.16 10.28
N TRP A 95 11.21 -1.08 10.54
CA TRP A 95 12.56 -1.53 10.21
C TRP A 95 12.85 -1.48 8.71
N GLN A 96 11.92 -1.95 7.88
CA GLN A 96 12.10 -1.93 6.43
C GLN A 96 12.19 -0.51 5.86
N THR A 97 11.41 0.42 6.42
CA THR A 97 11.45 1.84 6.06
C THR A 97 12.82 2.43 6.40
N ALA A 98 13.32 2.20 7.61
CA ALA A 98 14.66 2.66 8.03
C ALA A 98 15.78 2.07 7.15
N LEU A 99 15.66 0.79 6.76
CA LEU A 99 16.62 0.15 5.85
C LEU A 99 16.59 0.80 4.45
N ALA A 100 15.41 1.06 3.89
CA ALA A 100 15.26 1.70 2.58
C ALA A 100 15.82 3.13 2.58
N GLU A 101 15.50 3.94 3.58
CA GLU A 101 16.02 5.29 3.75
C GLU A 101 17.55 5.30 3.81
N ARG A 102 18.14 4.39 4.58
CA ARG A 102 19.59 4.30 4.72
C ARG A 102 20.28 3.84 3.44
N LEU A 103 19.73 2.83 2.76
CA LEU A 103 20.24 2.37 1.48
C LEU A 103 20.18 3.49 0.42
N SER A 104 19.10 4.27 0.41
CA SER A 104 18.96 5.45 -0.44
C SER A 104 20.05 6.47 -0.11
N ALA A 105 20.16 6.89 1.15
CA ALA A 105 21.13 7.88 1.63
C ALA A 105 22.58 7.52 1.31
N VAL A 106 22.97 6.25 1.45
CA VAL A 106 24.34 5.78 1.14
C VAL A 106 24.66 5.87 -0.35
N SER A 107 23.67 5.69 -1.22
CA SER A 107 23.90 5.66 -2.67
C SER A 107 23.53 6.92 -3.42
N GLY A 108 22.74 7.80 -2.81
CA GLY A 108 22.12 8.94 -3.48
C GLY A 108 21.07 8.59 -4.53
N VAL A 109 20.61 7.33 -4.59
CA VAL A 109 19.55 6.90 -5.53
C VAL A 109 18.46 6.12 -4.79
N PRO A 110 17.18 6.25 -5.20
CA PRO A 110 16.09 5.49 -4.61
C PRO A 110 16.34 3.98 -4.69
N VAL A 111 15.90 3.26 -3.65
CA VAL A 111 16.09 1.82 -3.52
C VAL A 111 15.10 1.08 -4.42
N THR A 112 15.59 0.04 -5.10
CA THR A 112 14.75 -0.90 -5.86
C THR A 112 14.47 -2.15 -5.03
N PRO A 113 13.40 -2.91 -5.31
CA PRO A 113 13.11 -4.18 -4.63
C PRO A 113 14.29 -5.16 -4.66
N GLN A 114 15.00 -5.24 -5.78
CA GLN A 114 16.14 -6.15 -5.92
C GLN A 114 17.32 -5.73 -5.03
N ARG A 115 17.63 -4.43 -4.97
CA ARG A 115 18.68 -3.92 -4.09
C ARG A 115 18.32 -4.08 -2.61
N PHE A 116 17.04 -3.98 -2.29
CA PHE A 116 16.52 -4.26 -0.96
C PHE A 116 16.68 -5.73 -0.59
N ALA A 117 16.33 -6.66 -1.50
CA ALA A 117 16.55 -8.10 -1.33
C ALA A 117 18.04 -8.44 -1.14
N GLU A 118 18.95 -7.80 -1.87
CA GLU A 118 20.40 -7.98 -1.69
C GLU A 118 20.89 -7.50 -0.31
N ALA A 119 20.33 -6.41 0.21
CA ALA A 119 20.63 -5.95 1.56
C ALA A 119 20.10 -6.93 2.62
N LEU A 120 18.86 -7.39 2.47
CA LEU A 120 18.24 -8.39 3.33
C LEU A 120 19.04 -9.71 3.35
N LEU A 121 19.49 -10.19 2.18
CA LEU A 121 20.34 -11.39 2.07
C LEU A 121 21.63 -11.26 2.87
N ARG A 122 22.27 -10.08 2.88
CA ARG A 122 23.49 -9.86 3.67
C ARG A 122 23.21 -9.93 5.17
N VAL A 123 22.07 -9.41 5.63
CA VAL A 123 21.65 -9.52 7.04
C VAL A 123 21.42 -11.00 7.40
N LEU A 124 20.62 -11.71 6.62
CA LEU A 124 20.31 -13.12 6.85
C LEU A 124 21.58 -13.99 6.88
N ARG A 125 22.54 -13.72 5.98
CA ARG A 125 23.84 -14.43 5.94
C ARG A 125 24.73 -14.19 7.14
N SER A 126 24.53 -13.09 7.88
CA SER A 126 25.32 -12.84 9.09
C SER A 126 24.97 -13.80 10.24
N GLY A 127 23.84 -14.50 10.15
CA GLY A 127 23.38 -15.45 11.17
C GLY A 127 22.80 -14.79 12.43
N CYS A 128 22.60 -13.47 12.42
CA CYS A 128 21.99 -12.74 13.54
C CYS A 128 20.50 -13.05 13.74
N VAL A 129 19.82 -13.58 12.73
CA VAL A 129 18.42 -13.95 12.78
C VAL A 129 18.31 -15.46 12.94
N PRO A 130 17.84 -15.97 14.09
CA PRO A 130 17.68 -17.40 14.28
C PRO A 130 16.49 -17.91 13.45
N LEU A 131 16.79 -18.78 12.48
CA LEU A 131 15.81 -19.44 11.62
C LEU A 131 15.67 -20.91 12.00
N ALA A 132 14.46 -21.45 11.89
CA ALA A 132 14.13 -22.82 12.29
C ALA A 132 14.71 -23.89 11.36
N ASP A 133 14.93 -23.56 10.09
CA ASP A 133 15.08 -24.56 9.01
C ASP A 133 16.28 -24.35 8.09
N VAL A 134 17.00 -23.24 8.21
CA VAL A 134 18.22 -22.93 7.43
C VAL A 134 19.21 -22.13 8.26
N GLN A 135 20.51 -22.26 7.97
CA GLN A 135 21.53 -21.36 8.53
C GLN A 135 21.81 -20.22 7.56
N GLY A 136 22.25 -19.06 8.07
CA GLY A 136 22.59 -17.91 7.22
C GLY A 136 23.62 -18.25 6.13
N ALA A 137 24.61 -19.10 6.45
CA ALA A 137 25.63 -19.55 5.50
C ALA A 137 25.08 -20.41 4.35
N ASP A 138 23.90 -21.01 4.52
CA ASP A 138 23.25 -21.83 3.50
C ASP A 138 22.53 -21.00 2.43
N LEU A 139 22.43 -19.68 2.59
CA LEU A 139 21.73 -18.81 1.65
C LEU A 139 22.66 -18.43 0.50
N GLY A 140 22.29 -18.81 -0.73
CA GLY A 140 23.02 -18.54 -1.98
C GLY A 140 22.57 -17.27 -2.70
N GLY A 141 21.28 -16.95 -2.65
CA GLY A 141 20.70 -15.79 -3.32
C GLY A 141 19.31 -15.46 -2.79
N LEU A 142 18.93 -14.18 -2.91
CA LEU A 142 17.61 -13.67 -2.64
C LEU A 142 17.23 -12.71 -3.78
N THR A 143 16.11 -12.97 -4.43
CA THR A 143 15.61 -12.16 -5.54
C THR A 143 14.22 -11.68 -5.18
N ALA A 144 13.99 -10.38 -5.37
CA ALA A 144 12.67 -9.80 -5.27
C ALA A 144 11.89 -10.09 -6.55
N GLU A 145 10.72 -10.69 -6.44
CA GLU A 145 9.80 -10.80 -7.57
C GLU A 145 9.10 -9.46 -7.77
N VAL A 146 9.59 -8.72 -8.75
CA VAL A 146 8.94 -7.51 -9.24
C VAL A 146 8.17 -7.88 -10.50
N PRO A 147 6.89 -7.50 -10.64
CA PRO A 147 6.17 -7.71 -11.88
C PRO A 147 6.98 -7.14 -13.06
N GLU A 148 7.18 -7.94 -14.11
CA GLU A 148 7.99 -7.54 -15.29
C GLU A 148 7.51 -6.23 -15.93
N LYS A 149 6.25 -5.87 -15.72
CA LYS A 149 5.68 -4.60 -16.13
C LYS A 149 5.71 -3.62 -14.97
N ARG A 150 6.46 -2.53 -15.17
CA ARG A 150 6.40 -1.33 -14.33
C ARG A 150 4.93 -0.95 -14.13
N ILE A 151 4.48 -1.10 -12.90
CA ILE A 151 3.14 -0.71 -12.49
C ILE A 151 3.02 0.80 -12.71
N PRO A 152 2.18 1.28 -13.64
CA PRO A 152 2.04 2.71 -13.86
C PRO A 152 1.51 3.36 -12.59
N ARG A 153 2.22 4.36 -12.07
CA ARG A 153 1.68 5.19 -10.99
C ARG A 153 0.48 5.96 -11.58
N PRO A 154 -0.71 5.90 -10.95
CA PRO A 154 -1.84 6.70 -11.39
C PRO A 154 -1.47 8.18 -11.36
N ARG A 155 -1.91 8.93 -12.36
CA ARG A 155 -1.67 10.37 -12.48
C ARG A 155 -3.01 11.11 -12.49
N PRO A 156 -3.08 12.36 -11.98
CA PRO A 156 -4.24 13.22 -12.16
C PRO A 156 -4.73 13.19 -13.61
N GLY A 157 -6.04 12.98 -13.81
CA GLY A 157 -6.65 12.85 -15.12
C GLY A 157 -6.77 11.41 -15.65
N ASP A 158 -6.10 10.43 -15.04
CA ASP A 158 -6.28 9.02 -15.40
C ASP A 158 -7.70 8.55 -15.04
N VAL A 159 -8.36 7.87 -16.00
CA VAL A 159 -9.69 7.28 -15.83
C VAL A 159 -9.51 5.80 -15.51
N LEU A 160 -10.05 5.37 -14.37
CA LEU A 160 -10.02 4.00 -13.87
C LEU A 160 -11.34 3.29 -14.17
N ALA A 161 -11.24 2.06 -14.64
CA ALA A 161 -12.35 1.12 -14.69
C ALA A 161 -12.26 0.14 -13.52
N ILE A 162 -13.21 0.25 -12.60
CA ILE A 162 -13.34 -0.58 -11.41
C ILE A 162 -14.37 -1.68 -11.72
N PRO A 163 -14.00 -2.97 -11.74
CA PRO A 163 -14.92 -4.04 -12.08
C PRO A 163 -16.14 -4.07 -11.15
N ALA A 164 -17.34 -4.21 -11.72
CA ALA A 164 -18.58 -4.33 -10.95
C ALA A 164 -19.01 -5.80 -10.82
N ARG A 165 -19.55 -6.19 -9.66
CA ARG A 165 -20.00 -7.57 -9.38
C ARG A 165 -20.99 -8.12 -10.41
N GLU A 166 -21.92 -7.30 -10.88
CA GLU A 166 -22.97 -7.70 -11.85
C GLU A 166 -22.57 -7.47 -13.31
N GLY A 167 -21.27 -7.24 -13.57
CA GLY A 167 -20.74 -6.96 -14.89
C GLY A 167 -20.63 -5.46 -15.22
N GLY A 168 -19.80 -5.16 -16.22
CA GLY A 168 -19.40 -3.79 -16.52
C GLY A 168 -18.43 -3.22 -15.48
N HIS A 169 -18.31 -1.90 -15.45
CA HIS A 169 -17.32 -1.20 -14.64
C HIS A 169 -17.93 0.06 -14.02
N HIS A 170 -17.66 0.30 -12.74
CA HIS A 170 -17.73 1.64 -12.16
C HIS A 170 -16.56 2.46 -12.72
N LEU A 171 -16.74 3.77 -12.85
CA LEU A 171 -15.69 4.65 -13.35
C LEU A 171 -15.27 5.65 -12.28
N ALA A 172 -13.95 5.86 -12.20
CA ALA A 172 -13.34 6.84 -11.32
C ALA A 172 -12.29 7.66 -12.08
N LEU A 173 -12.07 8.90 -11.68
CA LEU A 173 -11.02 9.78 -12.14
C LEU A 173 -10.00 9.96 -11.02
N VAL A 174 -8.72 9.80 -11.32
CA VAL A 174 -7.65 10.16 -10.38
C VAL A 174 -7.57 11.69 -10.32
N LEU A 175 -7.78 12.27 -9.14
CA LEU A 175 -7.76 13.73 -8.94
C LEU A 175 -6.40 14.21 -8.46
N THR A 176 -5.92 13.61 -7.37
CA THR A 176 -4.65 13.98 -6.75
C THR A 176 -4.11 12.82 -5.91
N ARG A 177 -2.85 12.95 -5.49
CA ARG A 177 -2.15 12.02 -4.61
C ARG A 177 -1.49 12.85 -3.52
N ASN A 178 -1.79 12.53 -2.27
CA ASN A 178 -1.26 13.24 -1.11
C ASN A 178 -1.09 12.26 0.08
N ARG A 179 -0.85 12.78 1.28
CA ARG A 179 -0.62 11.96 2.48
C ARG A 179 -1.79 11.07 2.90
N PHE A 180 -3.00 11.34 2.40
CA PHE A 180 -4.18 10.49 2.64
C PHE A 180 -4.30 9.32 1.66
N GLY A 181 -3.50 9.30 0.59
CA GLY A 181 -3.57 8.32 -0.49
C GLY A 181 -3.94 8.95 -1.84
N THR A 182 -4.72 8.23 -2.64
CA THR A 182 -5.21 8.69 -3.95
C THR A 182 -6.66 9.15 -3.83
N ALA A 183 -6.91 10.41 -4.20
CA ALA A 183 -8.25 10.96 -4.31
C ALA A 183 -8.89 10.55 -5.64
N LEU A 184 -10.09 9.99 -5.58
CA LEU A 184 -10.86 9.54 -6.74
C LEU A 184 -12.18 10.31 -6.86
N GLY A 185 -12.38 10.93 -8.01
CA GLY A 185 -13.67 11.48 -8.43
C GLY A 185 -14.52 10.36 -9.03
N LEU A 186 -15.69 10.09 -8.46
CA LEU A 186 -16.53 8.97 -8.89
C LEU A 186 -17.61 9.42 -9.87
N PHE A 187 -17.97 8.54 -10.82
CA PHE A 187 -19.12 8.73 -11.70
C PHE A 187 -20.21 7.71 -11.36
N GLU A 188 -21.46 8.15 -11.24
CA GLU A 188 -22.57 7.28 -10.88
C GLU A 188 -23.06 6.43 -12.06
N GLY A 189 -23.31 5.16 -11.78
CA GLY A 189 -23.70 4.16 -12.76
C GLY A 189 -22.54 3.30 -13.24
N ARG A 190 -22.81 2.46 -14.23
CA ARG A 190 -21.83 1.50 -14.76
C ARG A 190 -21.64 1.68 -16.26
N SER A 191 -20.41 1.50 -16.71
CA SER A 191 -20.05 1.40 -18.12
C SER A 191 -19.87 -0.06 -18.51
N PRO A 192 -20.62 -0.59 -19.50
CA PRO A 192 -20.48 -1.98 -19.92
C PRO A 192 -19.08 -2.28 -20.49
N TYR A 193 -18.42 -1.27 -21.06
CA TYR A 193 -17.13 -1.41 -21.75
C TYR A 193 -15.99 -0.63 -21.08
N GLY A 194 -16.19 -0.13 -19.86
CA GLY A 194 -15.16 0.65 -19.15
C GLY A 194 -14.82 1.97 -19.85
N ARG A 195 -15.79 2.60 -20.53
CA ARG A 195 -15.61 3.89 -21.20
C ARG A 195 -16.50 4.95 -20.58
N LEU A 196 -15.94 6.14 -20.35
CA LEU A 196 -16.68 7.29 -19.84
C LEU A 196 -17.44 7.97 -20.99
N GLY A 197 -18.75 7.68 -21.07
CA GLY A 197 -19.66 8.36 -21.98
C GLY A 197 -20.21 9.68 -21.40
N PRO A 198 -20.86 10.52 -22.23
CA PRO A 198 -21.43 11.79 -21.80
C PRO A 198 -22.45 11.63 -20.64
N ASP A 199 -23.27 10.59 -20.68
CA ASP A 199 -24.28 10.34 -19.63
C ASP A 199 -23.67 9.99 -18.27
N LEU A 200 -22.52 9.29 -18.25
CA LEU A 200 -21.79 9.01 -17.01
C LEU A 200 -21.03 10.26 -16.55
N ARG A 201 -20.44 11.02 -17.48
CA ARG A 201 -19.76 12.30 -17.18
C ARG A 201 -20.70 13.30 -16.51
N ALA A 202 -21.96 13.37 -16.95
CA ALA A 202 -22.99 14.22 -16.35
C ALA A 202 -23.41 13.79 -14.93
N ARG A 203 -23.06 12.57 -14.51
CA ARG A 203 -23.34 11.99 -13.19
C ARG A 203 -22.08 11.90 -12.33
N SER A 204 -21.19 12.88 -12.42
CA SER A 204 -20.05 12.99 -11.51
C SER A 204 -20.53 13.27 -10.09
N ARG A 205 -20.00 12.52 -9.10
CA ARG A 205 -20.29 12.77 -7.68
C ARG A 205 -19.52 13.97 -7.18
N ARG A 206 -20.17 14.82 -6.39
CA ARG A 206 -19.58 16.08 -5.91
C ARG A 206 -18.38 15.87 -4.98
N HIS A 207 -18.41 14.81 -4.17
CA HIS A 207 -17.42 14.54 -3.12
C HIS A 207 -16.51 13.37 -3.51
N PRO A 208 -15.19 13.61 -3.64
CA PRO A 208 -14.21 12.56 -3.91
C PRO A 208 -14.04 11.59 -2.74
N VAL A 209 -13.53 10.40 -3.06
CA VAL A 209 -13.18 9.38 -2.06
C VAL A 209 -11.67 9.13 -2.07
N TYR A 210 -11.10 8.92 -0.90
CA TYR A 210 -9.70 8.54 -0.77
C TYR A 210 -9.57 7.03 -0.65
N THR A 211 -8.54 6.48 -1.32
CA THR A 211 -8.15 5.08 -1.23
C THR A 211 -6.66 4.91 -1.43
N GLU A 212 -6.13 3.78 -0.97
CA GLU A 212 -4.82 3.29 -1.39
C GLU A 212 -4.83 2.75 -2.83
N GLU A 213 -3.66 2.44 -3.39
CA GLU A 213 -3.45 2.21 -4.84
C GLU A 213 -3.33 0.72 -5.26
N SER A 214 -3.48 -0.25 -4.36
CA SER A 214 -3.16 -1.67 -4.57
C SER A 214 -3.90 -2.26 -5.76
N GLN A 215 -5.19 -1.94 -5.92
CA GLN A 215 -6.03 -2.43 -7.02
C GLN A 215 -5.65 -1.78 -8.36
N ILE A 216 -5.16 -0.55 -8.36
CA ILE A 216 -4.59 0.07 -9.56
C ILE A 216 -3.26 -0.61 -9.88
N LYS A 217 -2.45 -0.83 -8.84
CA LYS A 217 -1.10 -1.35 -8.97
C LYS A 217 -1.06 -2.77 -9.50
N ASN A 218 -1.96 -3.63 -9.03
CA ASN A 218 -2.06 -5.02 -9.49
C ASN A 218 -2.83 -5.16 -10.82
N GLY A 219 -3.33 -4.06 -11.39
CA GLY A 219 -4.06 -4.03 -12.66
C GLY A 219 -5.53 -4.46 -12.59
N THR A 220 -6.07 -4.74 -11.39
CA THR A 220 -7.49 -5.03 -11.21
C THR A 220 -8.35 -3.84 -11.59
N TRP A 221 -7.90 -2.62 -11.25
CA TRP A 221 -8.47 -1.36 -11.71
C TRP A 221 -7.67 -0.86 -12.89
N ALA A 222 -8.19 -1.08 -14.09
CA ALA A 222 -7.49 -0.72 -15.31
C ALA A 222 -7.57 0.78 -15.57
N VAL A 223 -6.44 1.40 -15.93
CA VAL A 223 -6.46 2.74 -16.54
C VAL A 223 -6.96 2.60 -17.98
N VAL A 224 -8.15 3.13 -18.24
CA VAL A 224 -8.89 2.99 -19.52
C VAL A 224 -8.86 4.26 -20.37
N GLY A 225 -8.33 5.35 -19.83
CA GLY A 225 -8.19 6.62 -20.52
C GLY A 225 -7.46 7.66 -19.68
N HIS A 226 -7.23 8.83 -20.27
CA HIS A 226 -6.64 9.97 -19.60
C HIS A 226 -7.24 11.25 -20.21
N ASP A 227 -7.84 12.10 -19.38
CA ASP A 227 -8.44 13.37 -19.78
C ASP A 227 -8.41 14.36 -18.61
N GLU A 228 -7.41 15.26 -18.59
CA GLU A 228 -7.27 16.29 -17.57
C GLU A 228 -8.44 17.28 -17.56
N SER A 229 -9.22 17.42 -18.64
CA SER A 229 -10.40 18.29 -18.65
C SER A 229 -11.49 17.82 -17.69
N LEU A 230 -11.47 16.54 -17.31
CA LEU A 230 -12.39 15.98 -16.32
C LEU A 230 -12.07 16.46 -14.89
N LEU A 231 -10.84 16.92 -14.62
CA LEU A 231 -10.46 17.45 -13.30
C LEU A 231 -11.32 18.65 -12.92
N ALA A 232 -11.77 19.45 -13.90
CA ALA A 232 -12.64 20.60 -13.68
C ALA A 232 -14.04 20.23 -13.15
N LEU A 233 -14.41 18.94 -13.14
CA LEU A 233 -15.67 18.46 -12.55
C LEU A 233 -15.59 18.30 -11.02
N PHE A 234 -14.39 18.35 -10.45
CA PHE A 234 -14.14 18.06 -9.03
C PHE A 234 -13.33 19.20 -8.37
N PRO A 235 -13.34 19.30 -7.02
CA PRO A 235 -12.45 20.21 -6.32
C PRO A 235 -10.97 19.89 -6.60
N ALA A 236 -10.15 20.94 -6.80
CA ALA A 236 -8.73 20.78 -7.12
C ALA A 236 -7.89 20.20 -5.96
N ASP A 237 -8.22 20.58 -4.72
CA ASP A 237 -7.65 20.01 -3.49
C ASP A 237 -8.79 19.46 -2.63
N PRO A 238 -9.26 18.24 -2.90
CA PRO A 238 -10.42 17.69 -2.21
C PRO A 238 -10.04 17.32 -0.77
N PRO A 239 -10.75 17.83 0.24
CA PRO A 239 -10.52 17.42 1.61
C PRO A 239 -10.94 15.95 1.80
N ILE A 240 -10.38 15.31 2.83
CA ILE A 240 -10.93 14.07 3.36
C ILE A 240 -11.92 14.42 4.48
N TYR A 241 -13.03 13.72 4.55
CA TYR A 241 -14.05 13.97 5.56
C TYR A 241 -14.00 12.92 6.67
N HIS A 242 -14.10 13.39 7.91
CA HIS A 242 -14.09 12.60 9.13
C HIS A 242 -15.46 12.68 9.80
N ARG A 243 -15.91 11.53 10.29
CA ARG A 243 -17.11 11.46 11.11
C ARG A 243 -16.87 12.11 12.48
N PRO A 244 -17.94 12.53 13.18
CA PRO A 244 -17.86 12.81 14.61
C PRO A 244 -17.19 11.64 15.32
N ASP A 245 -16.32 11.95 16.28
CA ASP A 245 -15.61 10.96 17.09
C ASP A 245 -14.77 9.95 16.27
N ALA A 246 -14.29 10.34 15.08
CA ALA A 246 -13.42 9.47 14.29
C ALA A 246 -12.16 9.03 15.05
N TRP A 247 -11.66 9.89 15.95
CA TRP A 247 -10.53 9.60 16.85
C TRP A 247 -10.79 10.11 18.27
N PRO A 248 -11.59 9.38 19.07
CA PRO A 248 -11.99 9.83 20.39
C PRO A 248 -10.76 10.13 21.28
N GLY A 249 -10.68 11.36 21.78
CA GLY A 249 -9.61 11.79 22.69
C GLY A 249 -8.28 12.16 22.03
N ILE A 250 -8.16 12.09 20.71
CA ILE A 250 -6.94 12.47 19.97
C ILE A 250 -7.17 13.78 19.21
N VAL A 251 -8.24 13.84 18.42
CA VAL A 251 -8.58 15.01 17.59
C VAL A 251 -10.07 15.27 17.73
N ASP A 252 -10.43 16.50 18.10
CA ASP A 252 -11.82 16.95 18.06
C ASP A 252 -12.25 17.08 16.59
N THR A 253 -13.33 16.39 16.24
CA THR A 253 -13.93 16.42 14.90
C THR A 253 -15.29 17.09 14.90
N GLY A 254 -15.71 17.70 16.02
CA GLY A 254 -16.98 18.41 16.14
C GLY A 254 -18.22 17.50 16.07
N GLU A 255 -19.40 18.11 16.30
CA GLU A 255 -20.69 17.41 16.37
C GLU A 255 -21.10 16.74 15.05
N PHE A 256 -20.74 17.35 13.91
CA PHE A 256 -21.13 16.87 12.58
C PHE A 256 -19.97 16.33 11.74
N GLY A 257 -18.74 16.37 12.27
CA GLY A 257 -17.53 15.93 11.59
C GLY A 257 -16.64 17.08 11.16
N ALA A 258 -15.55 16.71 10.49
CA ALA A 258 -14.53 17.65 10.04
C ALA A 258 -14.05 17.30 8.62
N ALA A 259 -13.63 18.33 7.89
CA ALA A 259 -12.91 18.21 6.63
C ALA A 259 -11.43 18.51 6.88
N GLU A 260 -10.53 17.61 6.48
CA GLU A 260 -9.08 17.79 6.59
C GLU A 260 -8.46 17.99 5.20
N THR A 261 -7.67 19.04 5.05
CA THR A 261 -6.92 19.32 3.81
C THR A 261 -5.57 18.60 3.80
N ALA A 262 -4.95 18.53 2.62
CA ALA A 262 -3.68 17.82 2.43
C ALA A 262 -2.56 18.34 3.36
N ASP A 263 -2.61 19.60 3.76
CA ASP A 263 -1.66 20.24 4.69
C ASP A 263 -1.94 19.98 6.18
N GLY A 264 -3.07 19.35 6.53
CA GLY A 264 -3.47 19.07 7.92
C GLY A 264 -4.37 20.10 8.56
N SER A 265 -4.81 21.11 7.81
CA SER A 265 -5.83 22.02 8.32
C SER A 265 -7.16 21.30 8.46
N LEU A 266 -7.70 21.31 9.67
CA LEU A 266 -9.02 20.78 9.99
C LEU A 266 -10.05 21.90 10.02
N ARG A 267 -11.18 21.67 9.36
CA ARG A 267 -12.34 22.55 9.35
C ARG A 267 -13.57 21.77 9.79
N PHE A 268 -14.22 22.20 10.86
CA PHE A 268 -15.50 21.63 11.26
C PHE A 268 -16.56 21.92 10.20
N ILE A 269 -17.39 20.92 9.93
CA ILE A 269 -18.49 21.03 8.99
C ILE A 269 -19.80 21.17 9.76
N ASP A 270 -20.81 21.74 9.11
CA ASP A 270 -22.15 21.84 9.68
C ASP A 270 -23.00 20.61 9.32
N ALA A 271 -24.22 20.57 9.86
CA ALA A 271 -25.16 19.48 9.65
C ALA A 271 -25.60 19.33 8.18
N ASP A 272 -25.56 20.41 7.39
CA ASP A 272 -25.99 20.39 5.99
C ASP A 272 -24.88 19.83 5.11
N GLU A 273 -23.62 20.25 5.31
CA GLU A 273 -22.45 19.67 4.64
C GLU A 273 -22.28 18.20 5.03
N ALA A 274 -22.44 17.84 6.31
CA ALA A 274 -22.36 16.44 6.74
C ALA A 274 -23.41 15.54 6.07
N ARG A 275 -24.61 16.08 5.84
CA ARG A 275 -25.69 15.38 5.12
C ARG A 275 -25.39 15.28 3.63
N GLU A 276 -24.94 16.37 3.01
CA GLU A 276 -24.62 16.40 1.58
C GLU A 276 -23.47 15.45 1.22
N VAL A 277 -22.44 15.42 2.06
CA VAL A 277 -21.30 14.52 1.88
C VAL A 277 -21.75 13.07 1.99
N GLY A 278 -22.69 12.78 2.90
CA GLY A 278 -23.14 11.42 3.22
C GLY A 278 -22.51 10.84 4.49
N LEU A 279 -22.03 11.70 5.40
CA LEU A 279 -21.48 11.24 6.69
C LEU A 279 -22.57 10.70 7.62
N GLN A 280 -23.75 11.34 7.60
CA GLN A 280 -24.89 11.01 8.45
C GLN A 280 -25.60 9.71 8.05
N ASP A 281 -25.75 9.44 6.76
CA ASP A 281 -26.37 8.22 6.25
C ASP A 281 -25.34 7.10 5.95
N GLY A 282 -24.05 7.44 5.99
CA GLY A 282 -22.94 6.52 5.78
C GLY A 282 -22.70 6.14 4.33
N THR A 283 -23.21 6.95 3.39
CA THR A 283 -22.91 6.85 1.96
C THR A 283 -21.54 7.45 1.60
N TYR A 284 -20.97 8.31 2.46
CA TYR A 284 -19.56 8.66 2.45
C TYR A 284 -18.76 7.72 3.34
N ARG A 285 -17.74 7.10 2.76
CA ARG A 285 -16.73 6.35 3.49
C ARG A 285 -15.37 6.63 2.88
N SER A 286 -14.47 7.24 3.65
CA SER A 286 -13.05 7.13 3.35
C SER A 286 -12.66 5.68 3.57
N THR A 287 -12.09 5.05 2.54
CA THR A 287 -11.75 3.63 2.59
C THR A 287 -10.26 3.50 2.41
N HIS A 288 -9.53 3.17 3.46
CA HIS A 288 -8.09 2.96 3.36
C HIS A 288 -7.71 1.76 2.48
N VAL A 289 -8.66 0.93 2.06
CA VAL A 289 -8.43 -0.29 1.27
C VAL A 289 -9.26 -0.25 -0.01
N ALA A 290 -8.62 -0.35 -1.17
CA ALA A 290 -9.28 -0.20 -2.47
C ALA A 290 -10.30 -1.32 -2.76
N SER A 291 -10.04 -2.56 -2.34
CA SER A 291 -11.02 -3.66 -2.48
C SER A 291 -12.32 -3.39 -1.73
N PHE A 292 -12.26 -2.67 -0.60
CA PHE A 292 -13.43 -2.29 0.15
C PHE A 292 -14.23 -1.19 -0.56
N LEU A 293 -13.57 -0.21 -1.19
CA LEU A 293 -14.26 0.78 -2.05
C LEU A 293 -15.05 0.08 -3.16
N GLN A 294 -14.44 -0.89 -3.85
CA GLN A 294 -15.12 -1.65 -4.90
C GLN A 294 -16.37 -2.38 -4.37
N LYS A 295 -16.27 -3.01 -3.19
CA LYS A 295 -17.43 -3.64 -2.54
C LYS A 295 -18.55 -2.62 -2.24
N VAL A 296 -18.20 -1.45 -1.72
CA VAL A 296 -19.18 -0.40 -1.39
C VAL A 296 -19.87 0.14 -2.66
N LEU A 297 -19.13 0.28 -3.76
CA LEU A 297 -19.69 0.62 -5.08
C LEU A 297 -20.65 -0.45 -5.59
N ASP A 298 -20.34 -1.74 -5.37
CA ASP A 298 -21.18 -2.86 -5.77
C ASP A 298 -22.48 -2.98 -4.98
N ASP A 299 -22.42 -2.72 -3.67
CA ASP A 299 -23.58 -2.78 -2.77
C ASP A 299 -24.52 -1.57 -2.93
N GLY A 300 -24.20 -0.64 -3.84
CA GLY A 300 -24.97 0.58 -4.05
C GLY A 300 -24.86 1.56 -2.87
N GLY A 301 -23.94 1.32 -1.92
CA GLY A 301 -23.71 2.13 -0.73
C GLY A 301 -23.15 3.53 -1.02
N VAL A 302 -23.11 3.91 -2.30
CA VAL A 302 -22.57 5.16 -2.84
C VAL A 302 -23.65 5.94 -3.61
N SER A 303 -24.88 5.42 -3.68
CA SER A 303 -26.01 6.06 -4.36
C SER A 303 -27.29 6.01 -3.53
N ARG A 304 -27.66 7.17 -2.99
CA ARG A 304 -29.03 7.71 -2.90
C ARG A 304 -28.95 9.13 -2.30
N SER A 305 -28.82 10.13 -3.16
CA SER A 305 -29.37 11.47 -2.91
C SER A 305 -30.33 11.84 -4.02
#